data_AF-Q60HN7-F1
#
_entry.id   AF-Q60HN7-F1
#
_cell.length_a   1.000
_cell.length_b   1.000
_cell.length_c   1.000
_cell.angle_alpha   90.00
_cell.angle_beta   90.00
_cell.angle_gamma   90.00
#
_symmetry.space_group_name_H-M   'P 1'
#
loop_
_entity.id
_entity.type
_entity.pdbx_description
1 polymer ?
#
loop_
_entity_poly.entity_id
_entity_poly.type
_entity_poly.pdbx_seq_one_letter_code
_entity_poly.pdbx_strand_id
1 'polypeptide(L)' 'TLFLGAYHLPSMPELTTINLMTKAAMLSLVFLWVRASYPRFRYDQLMHLIWKNFLPLTLALMVWHLALPIAFSGLPPQM' A
#
# COMPACT_ATOMS: atom_id res chain seq x y z
N THR A 1 7.48 -1.43 4.24
CA THR A 1 7.02 -1.10 5.60
C THR A 1 5.82 -0.16 5.61
N LEU A 2 5.65 0.73 4.62
CA LEU A 2 4.56 1.71 4.56
C LEU A 2 3.13 1.16 4.81
N PHE A 3 2.75 0.05 4.17
CA PHE A 3 1.41 -0.55 4.36
C PHE A 3 1.44 -1.84 5.19
N LEU A 4 2.52 -2.61 5.07
CA LEU A 4 2.72 -3.87 5.77
C LEU A 4 3.91 -3.72 6.72
N GLY A 5 3.66 -3.11 7.87
CA GLY A 5 4.62 -3.03 8.97
C GLY A 5 4.92 -4.43 9.54
N ALA A 6 6.15 -4.62 10.01
CA ALA A 6 6.50 -5.77 10.82
C ALA A 6 6.39 -5.40 12.31
N TYR A 7 6.02 -6.35 13.15
CA TYR A 7 6.14 -6.18 14.59
C TYR A 7 7.63 -6.05 14.93
N HIS A 8 7.99 -5.03 15.71
CA HIS A 8 9.35 -4.84 16.18
C HIS A 8 9.41 -5.23 17.65
N LEU A 9 10.07 -6.36 17.94
CA LEU A 9 10.34 -6.79 19.32
C LEU A 9 11.83 -6.56 19.61
N PRO A 10 12.22 -5.57 20.44
CA PRO A 10 13.63 -5.24 20.68
C PRO A 10 14.45 -6.38 21.27
N SER A 11 13.79 -7.31 21.97
CA SER A 11 14.44 -8.48 22.57
C SER A 11 14.84 -9.54 21.55
N MET A 12 14.15 -9.64 20.41
CA MET A 12 14.38 -10.66 19.37
C MET A 12 14.30 -10.03 17.97
N PRO A 13 15.36 -9.35 17.51
CA PRO A 13 15.36 -8.65 16.22
C PRO A 13 15.24 -9.60 15.02
N GLU A 14 15.65 -10.85 15.15
CA GLU A 14 15.60 -11.86 14.08
C GLU A 14 14.18 -12.16 13.61
N LEU A 15 13.20 -12.11 14.53
CA LEU A 15 11.82 -12.38 14.20
C LEU A 15 11.23 -11.26 13.29
N THR A 16 11.73 -10.04 13.46
CA THR A 16 11.34 -8.88 12.66
C THR A 16 11.83 -9.00 11.21
N THR A 17 13.06 -9.49 11.01
CA THR A 17 13.64 -9.66 9.66
C THR A 17 12.95 -10.79 8.92
N ILE A 18 12.67 -11.92 9.60
CA ILE A 18 11.93 -13.04 9.02
C ILE A 18 10.52 -12.60 8.55
N ASN A 19 9.81 -11.82 9.36
CA ASN A 19 8.48 -11.31 9.00
C ASN A 19 8.52 -10.35 7.80
N LEU A 20 9.53 -9.48 7.72
CA LEU A 20 9.72 -8.62 6.55
C LEU A 20 10.05 -9.43 5.29
N MET A 21 10.97 -10.40 5.37
CA MET A 21 11.36 -11.22 4.23
C MET A 21 10.19 -12.06 3.70
N THR A 22 9.40 -12.67 4.58
CA THR A 22 8.22 -13.46 4.19
C THR A 22 7.15 -12.59 3.51
N LYS A 23 6.85 -11.41 4.06
CA LYS A 23 5.92 -10.45 3.42
C LYS A 23 6.43 -9.98 2.06
N ALA A 24 7.73 -9.71 1.92
CA ALA A 24 8.35 -9.31 0.65
C ALA A 24 8.31 -10.44 -0.39
N ALA A 25 8.58 -11.68 0.02
CA ALA A 25 8.49 -12.85 -0.85
C ALA A 25 7.04 -13.11 -1.32
N MET A 26 6.05 -12.95 -0.45
CA MET A 26 4.64 -13.05 -0.84
C MET A 26 4.25 -11.95 -1.84
N LEU A 27 4.72 -10.72 -1.65
CA LEU A 27 4.49 -9.63 -2.61
C LEU A 27 5.12 -9.90 -3.98
N SER A 28 6.33 -10.45 -4.03
CA SER A 28 6.98 -10.78 -5.31
C SER A 28 6.24 -11.93 -6.02
N LEU A 29 5.77 -12.94 -5.29
CA LEU A 29 4.92 -14.00 -5.84
C LEU A 29 3.62 -13.45 -6.42
N VAL A 30 2.94 -12.54 -5.71
CA VAL A 30 1.73 -11.87 -6.23
C VAL A 30 2.04 -11.11 -7.52
N PHE A 31 3.18 -10.41 -7.60
CA PHE A 31 3.57 -9.70 -8.82
C PHE A 31 3.77 -10.65 -10.01
N LEU A 32 4.45 -11.79 -9.79
CA LEU A 32 4.60 -12.83 -10.81
C LEU A 32 3.24 -13.43 -11.20
N TRP A 33 2.36 -13.68 -10.24
CA TRP A 33 1.05 -14.26 -10.47
C TRP A 33 0.14 -13.32 -11.28
N VAL A 34 0.08 -12.04 -10.91
CA VAL A 34 -0.68 -11.02 -11.66
C VAL A 34 -0.18 -10.94 -13.10
N ARG A 35 1.14 -10.97 -13.32
CA ARG A 35 1.70 -11.00 -14.69
C ARG A 35 1.27 -12.24 -15.48
N ALA A 36 1.19 -13.40 -14.84
CA ALA A 36 0.80 -14.66 -15.49
C ALA A 36 -0.71 -14.71 -15.80
N SER A 37 -1.55 -14.11 -14.96
CA SER A 37 -3.01 -14.19 -15.08
C SER A 37 -3.63 -13.10 -15.96
N TYR A 38 -3.00 -11.92 -16.11
CA TYR A 38 -3.58 -10.84 -16.88
C TYR A 38 -2.99 -10.73 -18.30
N PRO A 39 -3.81 -10.83 -19.37
CA PRO A 39 -3.39 -10.54 -20.73
C PRO A 39 -3.09 -9.04 -20.89
N ARG A 40 -2.15 -8.69 -21.80
CA ARG A 40 -1.64 -7.31 -21.96
C ARG A 40 -2.79 -6.32 -22.21
N PHE A 41 -2.96 -5.35 -21.30
CA PHE A 41 -3.86 -4.22 -21.48
C PHE A 41 -3.27 -3.19 -22.45
N ARG A 42 -4.12 -2.58 -23.28
CA ARG A 42 -3.71 -1.55 -24.23
C ARG A 42 -3.40 -0.24 -23.50
N TYR A 43 -2.47 0.56 -24.01
CA TYR A 43 -2.05 1.82 -23.38
C TYR A 43 -3.23 2.80 -23.18
N ASP A 44 -4.16 2.84 -24.14
CA ASP A 44 -5.35 3.71 -24.06
C ASP A 44 -6.25 3.36 -22.88
N GLN A 45 -6.40 2.07 -22.58
CA GLN A 45 -7.21 1.58 -21.47
C GLN A 45 -6.53 1.87 -20.14
N LEU A 46 -5.21 1.74 -20.08
CA LEU A 46 -4.42 2.10 -18.90
C LEU A 46 -4.52 3.60 -18.60
N MET A 47 -4.34 4.44 -19.62
CA MET A 47 -4.46 5.89 -19.51
C MET A 47 -5.86 6.28 -19.00
N HIS A 48 -6.91 5.69 -19.57
CA HIS A 48 -8.28 5.94 -19.14
C HIS A 48 -8.53 5.52 -17.68
N LEU A 49 -8.06 4.33 -17.28
CA LEU A 49 -8.17 3.84 -15.90
C LEU A 49 -7.48 4.78 -14.91
N ILE A 50 -6.25 5.20 -15.21
CA ILE A 50 -5.47 6.06 -14.32
C ILE A 50 -6.13 7.43 -14.19
N TRP A 51 -6.47 8.05 -15.32
CA TRP A 51 -6.97 9.43 -15.34
C TRP A 51 -8.44 9.57 -14.91
N LYS A 52 -9.31 8.61 -15.28
CA LYS A 52 -10.73 8.71 -14.93
C LYS A 52 -11.10 8.06 -13.61
N ASN A 53 -10.41 7.00 -13.20
CA ASN A 53 -10.78 6.26 -11.99
C ASN A 53 -9.80 6.48 -10.84
N PHE A 54 -8.50 6.28 -11.07
CA PHE A 54 -7.52 6.40 -9.98
C PHE A 54 -7.35 7.84 -9.51
N LEU A 55 -7.27 8.82 -10.42
CA LEU A 55 -7.03 10.22 -10.05
C LEU A 55 -8.12 10.84 -9.18
N PRO A 56 -9.43 10.75 -9.50
CA PRO A 56 -10.46 11.27 -8.60
C PRO A 56 -10.53 10.48 -7.29
N LEU A 57 -10.25 9.16 -7.33
CA LEU A 57 -10.24 8.33 -6.13
C LEU A 57 -9.08 8.70 -5.18
N THR A 58 -7.88 8.93 -5.70
CA THR A 58 -6.73 9.33 -4.87
C THR A 58 -6.94 10.71 -4.26
N LEU A 59 -7.55 11.65 -4.99
CA LEU A 59 -7.94 12.96 -4.43
C LEU A 59 -8.98 12.82 -3.32
N ALA A 60 -10.02 12.00 -3.52
CA ALA A 60 -11.02 11.74 -2.49
C ALA A 60 -10.41 11.10 -1.24
N LEU A 61 -9.53 10.10 -1.43
CA LEU A 61 -8.80 9.46 -0.33
C LEU A 61 -7.87 10.44 0.38
N MET A 62 -7.21 11.36 -0.33
CA MET A 62 -6.33 12.36 0.29
C MET A 62 -7.13 13.29 1.21
N VAL A 63 -8.26 13.82 0.75
CA VAL A 63 -9.14 14.65 1.57
C VAL A 63 -9.66 13.85 2.77
N TRP A 64 -10.03 12.59 2.56
CA TRP A 64 -10.52 11.71 3.63
C TRP A 64 -9.45 11.43 4.71
N HIS A 65 -8.22 11.12 4.32
CA HIS A 65 -7.12 10.87 5.26
C HIS A 65 -6.70 12.12 6.03
N LEU A 66 -6.93 13.31 5.48
CA LEU A 66 -6.74 14.57 6.21
C LEU A 66 -7.92 14.84 7.16
N ALA A 67 -9.15 14.64 6.70
CA ALA A 67 -10.35 14.93 7.48
C ALA A 67 -10.53 13.98 8.67
N LEU A 68 -10.19 12.70 8.53
CA LEU A 68 -10.38 11.68 9.58
C LEU A 68 -9.62 12.02 10.88
N PRO A 69 -8.28 12.25 10.89
CA PRO A 69 -7.55 12.61 12.11
C PRO A 69 -8.05 13.90 12.75
N ILE A 70 -8.48 14.87 11.93
CA ILE A 70 -9.01 16.15 12.41
C ILE A 70 -10.36 15.95 13.11
N ALA A 71 -11.28 15.19 12.49
CA ALA A 71 -12.61 14.94 13.02
C ALA A 71 -12.59 14.11 14.32
N PHE A 72 -11.69 13.12 14.41
CA PHE A 72 -11.55 12.28 15.60
C PHE A 72 -10.57 12.87 16.64
N SER A 73 -10.08 14.10 16.45
CA SER A 73 -9.06 14.75 17.30
C SER A 73 -7.83 13.85 17.57
N GLY A 74 -7.49 13.00 16.60
CA GLY A 74 -6.45 11.98 16.66
C GLY A 74 -5.25 12.33 15.79
N LEU A 75 -4.81 13.60 15.83
CA LEU A 75 -3.61 14.01 15.11
C LEU A 75 -2.39 13.26 15.67
N PRO A 76 -1.55 12.65 14.81
CA PRO A 76 -0.34 12.00 15.28
C PRO A 76 0.56 13.05 15.96
N PRO A 77 1.20 12.71 17.09
CA PRO A 77 2.08 13.64 17.78
C PRO A 77 3.30 13.94 16.89
N GLN A 78 3.64 15.22 16.74
CA GLN A 78 4.76 15.68 15.90
C GLN A 78 6.13 15.48 16.57
N MET A 79 6.33 14.36 17.27
CA MET A 79 7.62 14.06 17.92
C MET A 79 8.69 13.73 16.88
#